data_AF-A0A9D9F0S4-F1
#
_entry.id   AF-A0A9D9F0S4-F1
#
_cell.length_a   1.000
_cell.length_b   1.000
_cell.length_c   1.000
_cell.angle_alpha   90.00
_cell.angle_beta   90.00
_cell.angle_gamma   90.00
#
_symmetry.space_group_name_H-M   'P 1'
#
loop_
_entity.id
_entity.type
_entity.pdbx_description
1 polymer ?
#
loop_
_entity_poly.entity_id
_entity_poly.type
_entity_poly.pdbx_seq_one_letter_code
_entity_poly.pdbx_strand_id
1 'polypeptide(L)'
;MFENKPWIYDHDEPLSRYSLGQEGKNPLICFGVNPSTAVPGNLDPTVASVARYAKEKGYDGWVMFNLYPQRATNPDKMHKRFQKSIHDKNVEAIQKLLNELPDGLDVWCAWGTLIEKRAYLSRCMKDIAEVLKQNKSRYFTRGNISKAGHPHHPLYLRKESPMDMFDLEEYLELISD
;
A
#
# COMPACT_ATOMS: atom_id res chain seq x y z
N MET A 1 -8.92 -14.11 5.37
CA MET A 1 -8.19 -14.75 4.26
C MET A 1 -9.20 -15.48 3.38
N PHE A 2 -8.95 -15.47 2.08
CA PHE A 2 -9.73 -16.21 1.10
C PHE A 2 -9.18 -17.64 1.05
N GLU A 3 -10.03 -18.64 1.28
CA GLU A 3 -9.61 -20.04 1.21
C GLU A 3 -9.26 -20.40 -0.23
N ASN A 4 -8.18 -21.17 -0.42
CA ASN A 4 -7.74 -21.71 -1.72
C ASN A 4 -7.38 -20.67 -2.80
N LYS A 5 -7.16 -19.40 -2.45
CA LYS A 5 -6.62 -18.40 -3.37
C LYS A 5 -5.08 -18.44 -3.36
N PRO A 6 -4.42 -18.46 -4.53
CA PRO A 6 -2.97 -18.33 -4.61
C PRO A 6 -2.48 -17.05 -3.92
N TRP A 7 -1.27 -17.14 -3.35
CA TRP A 7 -0.61 -16.01 -2.73
C TRP A 7 0.18 -15.22 -3.77
N ILE A 8 0.04 -13.90 -3.71
CA ILE A 8 0.98 -12.95 -4.30
C ILE A 8 2.04 -12.69 -3.25
N TYR A 9 3.31 -12.94 -3.58
CA TYR A 9 4.42 -12.66 -2.67
C TYR A 9 5.72 -12.40 -3.44
N ASP A 10 5.95 -11.15 -3.80
CA ASP A 10 7.17 -10.69 -4.47
C ASP A 10 8.13 -10.04 -3.46
N HIS A 11 9.36 -10.55 -3.37
CA HIS A 11 10.33 -10.16 -2.35
C HIS A 11 11.77 -10.48 -2.76
N ASP A 12 12.72 -9.74 -2.18
CA ASP A 12 14.16 -10.05 -2.21
C ASP A 12 14.64 -10.32 -0.77
N GLU A 13 15.20 -11.50 -0.53
CA GLU A 13 15.76 -11.86 0.78
C GLU A 13 17.07 -11.10 1.08
N PRO A 14 17.31 -10.66 2.33
CA PRO A 14 16.46 -10.79 3.52
C PRO A 14 15.56 -9.56 3.80
N LEU A 15 15.58 -8.52 2.96
CA LEU A 15 15.20 -7.17 3.40
C LEU A 15 14.12 -6.46 2.58
N SER A 16 13.67 -6.95 1.42
CA SER A 16 12.67 -6.23 0.62
C SER A 16 11.43 -7.08 0.38
N ARG A 17 10.25 -6.45 0.42
CA ARG A 17 8.99 -7.04 -0.04
C ARG A 17 8.27 -6.02 -0.91
N TYR A 18 8.01 -6.38 -2.14
CA TYR A 18 7.38 -5.53 -3.13
C TYR A 18 5.87 -5.67 -3.07
N SER A 19 5.35 -6.90 -2.99
CA SER A 19 3.92 -7.17 -2.91
C SER A 19 3.60 -8.32 -1.96
N LEU A 20 2.41 -8.27 -1.34
CA LEU A 20 1.84 -9.38 -0.58
C LEU A 20 0.32 -9.36 -0.74
N GLY A 21 -0.29 -10.48 -1.07
CA GLY A 21 -1.72 -10.51 -1.31
C GLY A 21 -2.27 -11.90 -1.59
N GLN A 22 -3.56 -11.95 -1.92
CA GLN A 22 -4.21 -13.11 -2.50
C GLN A 22 -4.89 -12.71 -3.81
N GLU A 23 -4.73 -13.52 -4.85
CA GLU A 23 -5.22 -13.22 -6.19
C GLU A 23 -6.76 -13.11 -6.26
N GLY A 24 -7.23 -12.21 -7.11
CA GLY A 24 -8.64 -11.98 -7.41
C GLY A 24 -8.80 -11.20 -8.71
N LYS A 25 -9.98 -11.25 -9.33
CA LYS A 25 -10.30 -10.47 -10.53
C LYS A 25 -10.72 -9.04 -10.19
N ASN A 26 -11.17 -8.81 -8.96
CA ASN A 26 -11.52 -7.52 -8.39
C ASN A 26 -10.88 -7.39 -7.00
N PRO A 27 -9.54 -7.29 -6.93
CA PRO A 27 -8.84 -7.19 -5.66
C PRO A 27 -8.92 -5.78 -5.09
N LEU A 28 -8.92 -5.68 -3.76
CA LEU A 28 -8.63 -4.44 -3.08
C LEU A 28 -7.12 -4.17 -3.09
N ILE A 29 -6.70 -2.98 -3.54
CA ILE A 29 -5.31 -2.54 -3.43
C ILE A 29 -5.14 -1.67 -2.18
N CYS A 30 -4.06 -1.83 -1.43
CA CYS A 30 -3.74 -0.99 -0.27
C CYS A 30 -2.26 -0.58 -0.27
N PHE A 31 -2.00 0.71 0.03
CA PHE A 31 -0.65 1.25 0.14
C PHE A 31 -0.34 1.69 1.58
N GLY A 32 0.65 1.03 2.19
CA GLY A 32 1.30 1.47 3.45
C GLY A 32 2.65 2.14 3.21
N VAL A 33 3.38 2.47 4.28
CA VAL A 33 4.73 3.07 4.15
C VAL A 33 5.78 2.04 3.83
N ASN A 34 5.93 1.01 4.66
CA ASN A 34 6.94 -0.01 4.50
C ASN A 34 6.46 -1.37 5.05
N PRO A 35 6.90 -2.49 4.47
CA PRO A 35 6.61 -3.82 4.99
C PRO A 35 7.12 -4.03 6.42
N SER A 36 6.39 -4.85 7.19
CA SER A 36 6.84 -5.37 8.49
C SER A 36 7.05 -6.89 8.40
N THR A 37 6.37 -7.67 9.23
CA THR A 37 6.59 -9.12 9.38
C THR A 37 5.66 -9.97 8.54
N ALA A 38 4.58 -9.43 7.96
CA ALA A 38 3.62 -10.24 7.22
C ALA A 38 4.25 -11.02 6.04
N VAL A 39 3.91 -12.30 5.98
CA VAL A 39 4.24 -13.26 4.91
C VAL A 39 2.99 -14.10 4.61
N PRO A 40 2.96 -14.87 3.50
CA PRO A 40 1.88 -15.82 3.23
C PRO A 40 1.55 -16.70 4.44
N GLY A 41 0.28 -16.75 4.82
CA GLY A 41 -0.20 -17.55 5.96
C GLY A 41 0.09 -16.98 7.35
N ASN A 42 0.94 -15.96 7.50
CA ASN A 42 1.24 -15.32 8.77
C ASN A 42 1.25 -13.78 8.62
N LEU A 43 0.06 -13.19 8.73
CA LEU A 43 -0.15 -11.76 8.52
C LEU A 43 0.08 -10.99 9.83
N ASP A 44 0.78 -9.85 9.72
CA ASP A 44 0.83 -8.86 10.79
C ASP A 44 -0.53 -8.14 10.94
N PRO A 45 -0.78 -7.42 12.04
CA PRO A 45 -2.09 -6.80 12.30
C PRO A 45 -2.56 -5.82 11.21
N THR A 46 -1.65 -5.09 10.56
CA THR A 46 -1.98 -4.16 9.48
C THR A 46 -2.51 -4.93 8.27
N VAL A 47 -1.74 -5.93 7.81
CA VAL A 47 -2.12 -6.71 6.62
C VAL A 47 -3.36 -7.58 6.90
N ALA A 48 -3.51 -8.09 8.12
CA ALA A 48 -4.72 -8.79 8.54
C ALA A 48 -5.97 -7.89 8.50
N SER A 49 -5.83 -6.61 8.86
CA SER A 49 -6.91 -5.61 8.76
C SER A 49 -7.34 -5.39 7.31
N VAL A 50 -6.38 -5.24 6.39
CA VAL A 50 -6.62 -5.10 4.94
C VAL A 50 -7.33 -6.34 4.39
N ALA A 51 -6.80 -7.53 4.65
CA ALA A 51 -7.38 -8.79 4.17
C ALA A 51 -8.80 -9.03 4.70
N ARG A 52 -9.07 -8.66 5.97
CA ARG A 52 -10.41 -8.72 6.55
C ARG A 52 -11.35 -7.75 5.86
N TYR A 53 -10.95 -6.49 5.70
CA TYR A 53 -11.77 -5.48 5.06
C TYR A 53 -12.12 -5.85 3.62
N ALA A 54 -11.14 -6.32 2.85
CA ALA A 54 -11.35 -6.79 1.48
C ALA A 54 -12.47 -7.85 1.42
N LYS A 55 -12.39 -8.87 2.29
CA LYS A 55 -13.41 -9.93 2.38
C LYS A 55 -14.78 -9.39 2.80
N GLU A 56 -14.83 -8.52 3.82
CA GLU A 56 -16.08 -7.94 4.33
C GLU A 56 -16.79 -7.03 3.33
N LYS A 57 -16.05 -6.44 2.38
CA LYS A 57 -16.57 -5.54 1.34
C LYS A 57 -16.80 -6.20 -0.02
N GLY A 58 -16.64 -7.53 -0.09
CA GLY A 58 -16.98 -8.30 -1.30
C GLY A 58 -15.93 -8.26 -2.41
N TYR A 59 -14.71 -7.79 -2.12
CA TYR A 59 -13.58 -8.01 -3.01
C TYR A 59 -13.23 -9.51 -3.04
N ASP A 60 -12.67 -10.00 -4.15
CA ASP A 60 -12.33 -11.42 -4.34
C ASP A 60 -10.83 -11.73 -4.22
N GLY A 61 -10.05 -10.70 -3.86
CA GLY A 61 -8.62 -10.71 -3.64
C GLY A 61 -8.18 -9.42 -2.93
N TRP A 62 -6.90 -9.33 -2.62
CA TRP A 62 -6.30 -8.12 -2.06
C TRP A 62 -4.80 -8.09 -2.29
N VAL A 63 -4.22 -6.88 -2.40
CA VAL A 63 -2.79 -6.67 -2.53
C VAL A 63 -2.34 -5.53 -1.62
N MET A 64 -1.33 -5.79 -0.81
CA MET A 64 -0.63 -4.81 0.02
C MET A 64 0.68 -4.41 -0.66
N PHE A 65 0.71 -3.19 -1.15
CA PHE A 65 1.92 -2.50 -1.59
C PHE A 65 2.42 -1.54 -0.50
N ASN A 66 3.63 -1.03 -0.69
CA ASN A 66 4.25 -0.08 0.22
C ASN A 66 5.01 0.98 -0.58
N LEU A 67 5.08 2.20 -0.06
CA LEU A 67 5.85 3.28 -0.69
C LEU A 67 7.32 2.91 -0.82
N TYR A 68 7.87 2.22 0.18
CA TYR A 68 9.25 1.77 0.19
C TYR A 68 9.34 0.29 0.58
N PRO A 69 10.08 -0.55 -0.17
CA PRO A 69 9.96 -2.01 -0.05
C PRO A 69 10.73 -2.60 1.14
N GLN A 70 11.56 -1.82 1.84
CA GLN A 70 12.38 -2.35 2.92
C GLN A 70 11.50 -2.85 4.08
N ARG A 71 11.67 -4.13 4.44
CA ARG A 71 11.08 -4.72 5.64
C ARG A 71 11.71 -4.12 6.89
N ALA A 72 10.90 -3.44 7.70
CA ALA A 72 11.31 -2.89 8.98
C ALA A 72 10.10 -2.75 9.93
N THR A 73 10.07 -3.53 11.00
CA THR A 73 9.01 -3.42 12.03
C THR A 73 9.05 -2.09 12.77
N ASN A 74 10.26 -1.54 12.99
CA ASN A 74 10.42 -0.19 13.49
C ASN A 74 10.78 0.74 12.31
N PRO A 75 9.92 1.72 11.95
CA PRO A 75 10.21 2.72 10.91
C PRO A 75 11.52 3.51 11.15
N ASP A 76 12.01 3.62 12.38
CA ASP A 76 13.32 4.21 12.68
C ASP A 76 14.48 3.46 12.02
N LYS A 77 14.31 2.15 11.77
CA LYS A 77 15.30 1.29 11.14
C LYS A 77 15.22 1.28 9.61
N MET A 78 14.27 2.03 9.02
CA MET A 78 14.29 2.27 7.59
C MET A 78 15.58 2.97 7.17
N HIS A 79 16.07 2.68 5.97
CA HIS A 79 17.25 3.30 5.39
C HIS A 79 17.20 4.83 5.61
N LYS A 80 18.33 5.40 6.04
CA LYS A 80 18.42 6.85 6.25
C LYS A 80 18.50 7.61 4.93
N ARG A 81 18.93 6.93 3.87
CA ARG A 81 19.10 7.48 2.52
C ARG A 81 18.32 6.63 1.53
N PHE A 82 17.76 7.28 0.52
CA PHE A 82 17.09 6.64 -0.60
C PHE A 82 18.01 5.61 -1.27
N GLN A 83 17.47 4.42 -1.53
CA GLN A 83 18.17 3.36 -2.26
C GLN A 83 17.45 3.14 -3.59
N LYS A 84 18.01 3.70 -4.67
CA LYS A 84 17.37 3.69 -5.99
C LYS A 84 17.08 2.27 -6.49
N SER A 85 18.02 1.33 -6.32
CA SER A 85 17.87 -0.04 -6.84
C SER A 85 16.64 -0.78 -6.31
N ILE A 86 16.37 -0.73 -5.00
CA ILE A 86 15.19 -1.41 -4.45
C ILE A 86 13.89 -0.62 -4.76
N HIS A 87 13.98 0.71 -4.88
CA HIS A 87 12.84 1.54 -5.27
C HIS A 87 12.41 1.25 -6.70
N ASP A 88 13.34 1.20 -7.65
CA ASP A 88 13.05 0.90 -9.05
C ASP A 88 12.36 -0.46 -9.17
N LYS A 89 12.87 -1.48 -8.46
CA LYS A 89 12.24 -2.82 -8.38
C LYS A 89 10.83 -2.77 -7.77
N ASN A 90 10.62 -1.93 -6.76
CA ASN A 90 9.30 -1.76 -6.15
C ASN A 90 8.29 -1.19 -7.15
N VAL A 91 8.67 -0.13 -7.87
CA VAL A 91 7.83 0.50 -8.88
C VAL A 91 7.56 -0.47 -10.04
N GLU A 92 8.57 -1.22 -10.48
CA GLU A 92 8.42 -2.26 -11.51
C GLU A 92 7.45 -3.36 -11.09
N ALA A 93 7.58 -3.89 -9.87
CA ALA A 93 6.70 -4.91 -9.33
C ALA A 93 5.24 -4.42 -9.20
N ILE A 94 5.04 -3.17 -8.76
CA ILE A 94 3.72 -2.52 -8.71
C ILE A 94 3.13 -2.42 -10.12
N GLN A 95 3.88 -1.87 -11.07
CA GLN A 95 3.43 -1.71 -12.46
C GLN A 95 3.06 -3.04 -13.10
N LYS A 96 3.93 -4.05 -12.95
CA LYS A 96 3.70 -5.38 -13.52
C LYS A 96 2.39 -5.99 -13.01
N LEU A 97 2.18 -5.96 -11.69
CA LEU A 97 0.98 -6.54 -11.10
C LEU A 97 -0.27 -5.76 -11.52
N LEU A 98 -0.22 -4.43 -11.53
CA LEU A 98 -1.37 -3.63 -11.96
C LEU A 98 -1.72 -3.85 -13.44
N ASN A 99 -0.74 -4.06 -14.32
CA ASN A 99 -0.99 -4.39 -15.73
C ASN A 99 -1.71 -5.72 -15.95
N GLU A 100 -1.69 -6.62 -14.97
CA GLU A 100 -2.40 -7.91 -15.01
C GLU A 100 -3.84 -7.81 -14.47
N LEU A 101 -4.21 -6.66 -13.90
CA LEU A 101 -5.51 -6.38 -13.29
C LEU A 101 -6.39 -5.51 -14.20
N PRO A 102 -7.72 -5.51 -14.01
CA PRO A 102 -8.60 -4.62 -14.76
C PRO A 102 -8.43 -3.15 -14.33
N ASP A 103 -8.78 -2.23 -15.23
CA ASP A 103 -8.96 -0.79 -14.92
C ASP A 103 -10.00 -0.60 -13.78
N GLY A 104 -9.91 0.53 -13.08
CA GLY A 104 -10.95 0.96 -12.14
C GLY A 104 -10.90 0.26 -10.78
N LEU A 105 -9.70 -0.18 -10.36
CA LEU A 105 -9.44 -0.75 -9.04
C LEU A 105 -9.71 0.26 -7.93
N ASP A 106 -10.16 -0.24 -6.77
CA ASP A 106 -10.20 0.55 -5.55
C ASP A 106 -8.84 0.49 -4.85
N VAL A 107 -8.26 1.65 -4.58
CA VAL A 107 -6.97 1.83 -3.94
C VAL A 107 -7.16 2.51 -2.58
N TRP A 108 -6.88 1.76 -1.53
CA TRP A 108 -6.85 2.27 -0.17
C TRP A 108 -5.50 2.92 0.12
N CYS A 109 -5.47 4.25 0.14
CA CYS A 109 -4.37 5.07 0.60
C CYS A 109 -4.26 4.99 2.13
N ALA A 110 -3.16 4.46 2.67
CA ALA A 110 -3.10 4.08 4.09
C ALA A 110 -1.71 4.28 4.74
N TRP A 111 -0.90 5.20 4.22
CA TRP A 111 0.47 5.41 4.70
C TRP A 111 0.57 6.23 6.00
N GLY A 112 -0.46 6.97 6.43
CA GLY A 112 -0.39 7.71 7.70
C GLY A 112 0.63 8.83 7.68
N THR A 113 0.91 9.37 8.87
CA THR A 113 1.95 10.39 9.08
C THR A 113 3.37 9.83 8.97
N LEU A 114 3.53 8.51 8.86
CA LEU A 114 4.84 7.87 8.68
C LEU A 114 5.49 8.22 7.33
N ILE A 115 4.74 8.76 6.37
CA ILE A 115 5.34 9.30 5.14
C ILE A 115 6.36 10.42 5.43
N GLU A 116 6.20 11.18 6.51
CA GLU A 116 7.16 12.22 6.92
C GLU A 116 8.45 11.65 7.53
N LYS A 117 8.51 10.34 7.80
CA LYS A 117 9.63 9.72 8.52
C LYS A 117 10.95 9.80 7.76
N ARG A 118 10.88 9.85 6.44
CA ARG A 118 12.02 9.92 5.53
C ARG A 118 11.62 10.80 4.34
N ALA A 119 12.44 11.80 4.05
CA ALA A 119 12.19 12.73 2.95
C ALA A 119 11.95 12.03 1.60
N TYR A 120 12.61 10.89 1.35
CA TYR A 120 12.45 10.17 0.09
C TYR A 120 11.08 9.47 -0.09
N LEU A 121 10.24 9.39 0.95
CA LEU A 121 8.94 8.72 0.84
C LEU A 121 7.92 9.51 0.02
N SER A 122 7.99 10.85 0.05
CA SER A 122 7.16 11.69 -0.82
C SER A 122 7.53 11.47 -2.29
N ARG A 123 8.83 11.43 -2.59
CA ARG A 123 9.34 11.02 -3.91
C ARG A 123 8.83 9.64 -4.31
N CYS A 124 8.91 8.65 -3.42
CA CYS A 124 8.40 7.30 -3.70
C CYS A 124 6.91 7.31 -4.04
N MET A 125 6.10 8.08 -3.31
CA MET A 125 4.66 8.22 -3.61
C MET A 125 4.42 8.87 -4.97
N LYS A 126 5.18 9.92 -5.33
CA LYS A 126 5.08 10.57 -6.65
C LYS A 126 5.39 9.59 -7.78
N ASP A 127 6.49 8.83 -7.68
CA ASP A 127 6.85 7.82 -8.70
C ASP A 127 5.77 6.72 -8.82
N ILE A 128 5.20 6.27 -7.70
CA ILE A 128 4.11 5.27 -7.69
C ILE A 128 2.82 5.85 -8.27
N ALA A 129 2.51 7.13 -8.04
CA ALA A 129 1.31 7.76 -8.57
C ALA A 129 1.30 7.79 -10.11
N GLU A 130 2.45 7.94 -10.76
CA GLU A 130 2.55 7.86 -12.22
C GLU A 130 2.18 6.47 -12.77
N VAL A 131 2.44 5.42 -12.00
CA VAL A 131 1.99 4.05 -12.31
C VAL A 131 0.48 3.91 -12.09
N LEU A 132 -0.05 4.45 -10.99
CA LEU A 132 -1.48 4.35 -10.65
C LEU A 132 -2.38 5.09 -11.64
N LYS A 133 -1.93 6.24 -12.17
CA LYS A 133 -2.66 7.02 -13.18
C LYS A 133 -3.07 6.20 -14.41
N GLN A 134 -2.27 5.20 -14.77
CA GLN A 134 -2.52 4.36 -15.96
C GLN A 134 -3.74 3.44 -15.80
N ASN A 135 -4.13 3.09 -14.57
CA ASN A 135 -5.16 2.08 -14.27
C ASN A 135 -6.53 2.69 -13.92
N LYS A 136 -6.69 4.02 -14.05
CA LYS A 136 -7.95 4.76 -13.73
C LYS A 136 -8.55 4.37 -12.37
N SER A 137 -7.70 4.14 -11.38
CA SER A 137 -8.11 3.68 -10.06
C SER A 137 -8.93 4.73 -9.31
N ARG A 138 -9.78 4.27 -8.38
CA ARG A 138 -10.47 5.12 -7.41
C ARG A 138 -9.69 5.09 -6.11
N TYR A 139 -9.32 6.26 -5.59
CA TYR A 139 -8.55 6.38 -4.37
C TYR A 139 -9.46 6.69 -3.20
N PHE A 140 -9.24 6.01 -2.08
CA PHE A 140 -9.97 6.25 -0.85
C PHE A 140 -9.06 6.11 0.36
N THR A 141 -9.47 6.78 1.44
CA THR A 141 -8.92 6.59 2.78
C THR A 141 -10.04 6.05 3.68
N ARG A 142 -9.66 5.50 4.83
CA ARG A 142 -10.62 5.13 5.86
C ARG A 142 -10.26 5.83 7.15
N GLY A 143 -11.23 6.46 7.80
CA GLY A 143 -10.98 7.23 9.02
C GLY A 143 -10.31 8.59 8.75
N ASN A 144 -10.12 9.35 9.83
CA ASN A 144 -9.77 10.75 9.73
C ASN A 144 -8.41 10.97 9.06
N ILE A 145 -8.42 11.82 8.03
CA ILE A 145 -7.21 12.43 7.46
C ILE A 145 -6.53 13.27 8.55
N SER A 146 -5.21 13.20 8.63
CA SER A 146 -4.43 13.98 9.59
C SER A 146 -4.51 15.49 9.29
N LYS A 147 -4.09 16.34 10.24
CA LYS A 147 -4.02 17.80 10.03
C LYS A 147 -3.10 18.19 8.85
N ALA A 148 -2.10 17.36 8.55
CA ALA A 148 -1.17 17.54 7.43
C ALA A 148 -1.67 16.87 6.13
N GLY A 149 -2.95 16.48 6.05
CA GLY A 149 -3.55 15.92 4.84
C GLY A 149 -3.24 14.43 4.59
N HIS A 150 -2.48 13.76 5.46
CA HIS A 150 -2.13 12.35 5.25
C HIS A 150 -3.30 11.39 5.55
N PRO A 151 -3.53 10.35 4.71
CA PRO A 151 -4.57 9.35 4.91
C PRO A 151 -4.28 8.48 6.14
N HIS A 152 -5.29 7.83 6.70
CA HIS A 152 -5.15 7.12 7.97
C HIS A 152 -4.54 5.72 7.82
N HIS A 153 -3.74 5.30 8.80
CA HIS A 153 -3.13 3.98 8.81
C HIS A 153 -4.09 2.86 9.31
N PRO A 154 -4.10 1.63 8.76
CA PRO A 154 -5.14 0.64 9.04
C PRO A 154 -5.20 0.08 10.48
N LEU A 155 -4.10 0.15 11.23
CA LEU A 155 -3.94 -0.56 12.51
C LEU A 155 -4.91 -0.11 13.62
N TYR A 156 -5.37 1.14 13.59
CA TYR A 156 -6.22 1.72 14.64
C TYR A 156 -7.60 2.17 14.14
N LEU A 157 -8.04 1.60 13.02
CA LEU A 157 -9.37 1.89 12.50
C LEU A 157 -10.47 1.21 13.29
N ARG A 158 -11.52 1.98 13.55
CA ARG A 158 -12.79 1.41 13.99
C ARG A 158 -13.37 0.62 12.83
N LYS A 159 -14.08 -0.46 13.14
CA LYS A 159 -14.66 -1.33 12.12
C LYS A 159 -15.59 -0.55 11.19
N GLU A 160 -16.34 0.39 11.76
CA GLU A 160 -17.34 1.25 11.10
C GLU A 160 -16.73 2.50 10.45
N SER A 161 -15.40 2.69 10.49
CA SER A 161 -14.76 3.83 9.83
C SER A 161 -15.16 3.86 8.34
N PRO A 162 -15.73 4.98 7.85
CA PRO A 162 -16.22 5.10 6.49
C PRO A 162 -15.09 4.96 5.47
N MET A 163 -15.48 4.70 4.23
CA MET A 163 -14.62 4.82 3.06
C MET A 163 -14.89 6.20 2.47
N ASP A 164 -13.92 7.08 2.59
CA ASP A 164 -14.01 8.45 2.09
C ASP A 164 -13.12 8.59 0.86
N MET A 165 -13.63 9.25 -0.19
CA MET A 165 -12.84 9.55 -1.37
C MET A 165 -11.59 10.33 -0.97
N PHE A 166 -10.46 9.95 -1.55
CA PHE A 166 -9.18 10.58 -1.31
C PHE A 166 -8.69 11.21 -2.61
N ASP A 167 -8.54 12.53 -2.63
CA ASP A 167 -7.98 13.22 -3.79
C ASP A 167 -6.47 13.02 -3.80
N LEU A 168 -6.01 12.03 -4.58
CA LEU A 168 -4.59 11.74 -4.69
C LEU A 168 -3.85 12.86 -5.42
N GLU A 169 -4.48 13.56 -6.36
CA GLU A 169 -3.82 14.62 -7.12
C GLU A 169 -3.56 15.83 -6.24
N GLU A 170 -4.58 16.30 -5.50
CA GLU A 170 -4.43 17.36 -4.50
C GLU A 170 -3.40 16.98 -3.43
N TYR A 171 -3.41 15.71 -3.00
CA TYR A 171 -2.44 15.23 -2.03
C TYR A 171 -0.98 15.28 -2.53
N LEU A 172 -0.74 14.99 -3.80
CA LEU A 172 0.60 15.01 -4.39
C LEU A 172 1.16 16.44 -4.49
N GLU A 173 0.30 17.43 -4.65
CA GLU A 173 0.67 18.86 -4.60
C GLU A 173 1.01 19.32 -3.17
N LEU A 174 0.36 18.72 -2.16
CA LEU A 174 0.59 19.04 -0.75
C LEU A 174 1.94 18.52 -0.23
N ILE A 175 2.40 17.36 -0.69
CA ILE A 175 3.63 16.74 -0.19
C ILE A 175 4.88 17.29 -0.90
N SER A 176 5.90 17.64 -0.12
CA SER A 176 7.16 18.19 -0.63
C SER A 176 7.93 17.22 -1.54
N ASP A 177 8.82 17.75 -2.37
CA ASP A 177 9.84 16.97 -3.09
C ASP A 177 10.95 16.44 -2.18
#